data_AF-A0A914EE75-F1
#
_entry.id   AF-A0A914EE75-F1
#
_cell.length_a   1.000
_cell.length_b   1.000
_cell.length_c   1.000
_cell.angle_alpha   90.00
_cell.angle_beta   90.00
_cell.angle_gamma   90.00
#
_symmetry.space_group_name_H-M   'P 1'
#
loop_
_entity.id
_entity.type
_entity.pdbx_description
1 polymer ?
#
loop_
_entity_poly.entity_id
_entity_poly.type
_entity_poly.pdbx_seq_one_letter_code
_entity_poly.pdbx_strand_id
1 'polypeptide(L)'
;MVRTVDGKHIRMDELTLEDWVLSPNKTKMIYTPMETWIHRLPSAYTNFIKFTLENGKMLKITNKHFIYKTTCDSNLKSISIEDLPIQPVYAEKVEVDDCLYVVDKYNKNYKMSQSKVVKKEHVYEKGLYAPMTVTSDIVVNDIVASCYNIINHREMQFSFFHNVKKLASWSRLLYGETNEDLDIPLATSFLVDLLQYILPNSIIPS
;
A
#
# COMPACT_ATOMS: atom_id res chain seq x y z
N MET A 1 -5.96 12.42 -3.62
CA MET A 1 -6.42 12.91 -2.31
C MET A 1 -6.61 11.72 -1.40
N VAL A 2 -6.19 11.86 -0.15
CA VAL A 2 -6.44 10.89 0.93
C VAL A 2 -7.15 11.61 2.05
N ARG A 3 -7.99 10.88 2.80
CA ARG A 3 -8.70 11.45 3.95
C ARG A 3 -7.93 11.18 5.22
N THR A 4 -7.74 12.21 6.03
CA THR A 4 -7.09 12.15 7.33
C THR A 4 -8.09 12.10 8.49
N VAL A 5 -7.66 11.62 9.65
CA VAL A 5 -8.51 11.44 10.85
C VAL A 5 -9.14 12.74 11.35
N ASP A 6 -8.50 13.88 11.11
CA ASP A 6 -9.01 15.22 11.43
C ASP A 6 -10.08 15.72 10.43
N GLY A 7 -10.47 14.87 9.47
CA GLY A 7 -11.53 15.14 8.50
C GLY A 7 -11.07 15.90 7.27
N LYS A 8 -9.77 16.22 7.14
CA LYS A 8 -9.24 16.87 5.94
C LYS A 8 -9.11 15.89 4.78
N HIS A 9 -9.09 16.46 3.58
CA HIS A 9 -8.67 15.79 2.36
C HIS A 9 -7.38 16.45 1.91
N ILE A 10 -6.28 15.71 1.92
CA ILE A 10 -4.96 16.21 1.53
C ILE A 10 -4.49 15.51 0.26
N ARG A 11 -3.59 16.17 -0.48
CA ARG A 11 -2.99 15.54 -1.65
C ARG A 11 -1.97 14.48 -1.21
N MET A 12 -1.67 13.56 -2.12
CA MET A 12 -0.74 12.47 -1.83
C MET A 12 0.68 13.00 -1.53
N ASP A 13 1.09 14.11 -2.14
CA ASP A 13 2.40 14.70 -1.96
C ASP A 13 2.57 15.51 -0.66
N GLU A 14 1.44 15.96 -0.10
CA GLU A 14 1.33 16.66 1.17
C GLU A 14 1.29 15.70 2.38
N LEU A 15 1.12 14.40 2.13
CA LEU A 15 1.06 13.38 3.17
C LEU A 15 2.39 13.31 3.95
N THR A 16 2.28 13.16 5.26
CA THR A 16 3.40 13.04 6.20
C THR A 16 3.30 11.75 7.02
N LEU A 17 4.37 11.40 7.72
CA LEU A 17 4.37 10.23 8.62
C LEU A 17 3.50 10.44 9.88
N GLU A 18 3.09 11.68 10.15
CA GLU A 18 2.23 12.01 11.28
C GLU A 18 0.74 11.83 10.93
N ASP A 19 0.42 11.66 9.65
CA ASP A 19 -0.94 11.55 9.17
C ASP A 19 -1.53 10.15 9.39
N TRP A 20 -2.78 10.14 9.85
CA TRP A 20 -3.60 8.95 9.96
C TRP A 20 -4.61 8.94 8.83
N VAL A 21 -4.49 7.98 7.92
CA VAL A 21 -5.27 7.93 6.68
C VAL A 21 -6.35 6.86 6.73
N LEU A 22 -7.44 7.09 6.00
CA LEU A 22 -8.53 6.14 5.88
C LEU A 22 -8.09 4.89 5.10
N SER A 23 -8.29 3.72 5.70
CA SER A 23 -8.01 2.41 5.11
C SER A 23 -9.02 1.36 5.55
N PRO A 24 -9.33 0.35 4.71
CA PRO A 24 -9.93 -0.88 5.23
C PRO A 24 -8.96 -1.60 6.17
N ASN A 25 -9.50 -2.24 7.21
CA ASN A 25 -8.88 -3.36 7.93
C ASN A 25 -9.75 -4.61 7.67
N LYS A 26 -9.52 -5.75 8.31
CA LYS A 26 -10.24 -7.01 8.08
C LYS A 26 -11.77 -6.91 8.17
N THR A 27 -12.31 -5.96 8.94
CA THR A 27 -13.76 -5.90 9.22
C THR A 27 -14.42 -4.55 9.02
N LYS A 28 -13.65 -3.46 8.94
CA LYS A 28 -14.21 -2.11 8.87
C LYS A 28 -13.20 -1.11 8.33
N MET A 29 -13.70 0.04 7.95
CA MET A 29 -12.88 1.21 7.67
C MET A 29 -12.33 1.80 8.97
N ILE A 30 -11.03 2.06 9.01
CA ILE A 30 -10.33 2.68 10.13
C ILE A 30 -9.40 3.78 9.64
N TYR A 31 -9.04 4.70 10.53
CA TYR A 31 -7.86 5.52 10.33
C TYR A 31 -6.64 4.78 10.85
N THR A 32 -5.60 4.71 10.05
CA THR A 32 -4.36 3.99 10.36
C THR A 32 -3.17 4.93 10.12
N PRO A 33 -2.12 4.88 10.95
CA PRO A 33 -0.97 5.72 10.73
C PRO A 33 -0.26 5.29 9.44
N MET A 34 0.31 6.28 8.75
CA MET A 34 1.32 6.03 7.75
C MET A 34 2.59 5.48 8.42
N GLU A 35 3.13 4.38 7.91
CA GLU A 35 4.36 3.75 8.45
C GLU A 35 5.61 4.30 7.76
N THR A 36 5.62 4.34 6.43
CA THR A 36 6.80 4.78 5.65
C THR A 36 6.42 5.08 4.20
N TRP A 37 7.35 5.66 3.44
CA TRP A 37 7.26 5.76 1.99
C TRP A 37 8.03 4.60 1.34
N ILE A 38 7.39 3.84 0.45
CA ILE A 38 8.11 2.96 -0.47
C ILE A 38 8.82 3.82 -1.52
N HIS A 39 8.08 4.75 -2.13
CA HIS A 39 8.60 5.72 -3.08
C HIS A 39 8.02 7.11 -2.79
N ARG A 40 8.88 8.13 -2.83
CA ARG A 40 8.48 9.55 -2.79
C ARG A 40 9.38 10.34 -3.74
N LEU A 41 9.00 10.36 -5.02
CA LEU A 41 9.79 10.94 -6.10
C LEU A 41 9.01 12.09 -6.76
N PRO A 42 9.01 13.30 -6.18
CA PRO A 42 8.22 14.44 -6.66
C PRO A 42 8.67 14.93 -8.05
N SER A 43 9.91 14.64 -8.45
CA SER A 43 10.48 15.06 -9.74
C SER A 43 10.41 13.99 -10.83
N ALA A 44 10.06 12.76 -10.50
CA ALA A 44 10.01 11.66 -11.47
C ALA A 44 8.79 11.80 -12.37
N TYR A 45 8.99 11.65 -13.68
CA TYR A 45 7.89 11.48 -14.62
C TYR A 45 7.60 9.98 -14.78
N THR A 46 6.34 9.60 -14.73
CA THR A 46 5.92 8.19 -14.69
C THR A 46 4.66 7.98 -15.50
N ASN A 47 4.56 6.81 -16.14
CA ASN A 47 3.33 6.37 -16.81
C ASN A 47 2.35 5.85 -15.75
N PHE A 48 1.17 6.43 -15.72
CA PHE A 48 0.05 6.00 -14.90
C PHE A 48 -1.08 5.50 -15.80
N ILE A 49 -1.85 4.56 -15.29
CA ILE A 49 -3.21 4.30 -15.76
C ILE A 49 -4.11 5.24 -15.00
N LYS A 50 -4.94 5.98 -15.72
CA LYS A 50 -6.04 6.76 -15.16
C LYS A 50 -7.34 6.02 -15.42
N PHE A 51 -7.99 5.61 -14.33
CA PHE A 51 -9.35 5.10 -14.34
C PHE A 51 -10.32 6.25 -14.11
N THR A 52 -11.38 6.30 -14.92
CA THR A 52 -12.58 7.11 -14.65
C THR A 52 -13.73 6.16 -14.38
N LEU A 53 -14.40 6.37 -13.24
CA LEU A 53 -15.53 5.55 -12.82
C LEU A 53 -16.86 6.23 -13.17
N GLU A 54 -17.93 5.45 -13.29
CA GLU A 54 -19.27 5.95 -13.65
C GLU A 54 -19.80 7.00 -12.66
N ASN A 55 -19.38 6.94 -11.39
CA ASN A 55 -19.74 7.90 -10.36
C ASN A 55 -18.88 9.19 -10.38
N GLY A 56 -18.06 9.37 -11.42
CA GLY A 56 -17.19 10.53 -11.61
C GLY A 56 -15.87 10.49 -10.83
N LYS A 57 -15.64 9.48 -9.98
CA LYS A 57 -14.34 9.31 -9.29
C LYS A 57 -13.25 8.94 -10.29
N MET A 58 -12.03 9.36 -9.98
CA MET A 58 -10.85 9.07 -10.80
C MET A 58 -9.68 8.60 -9.95
N LEU A 59 -8.92 7.63 -10.45
CA LEU A 59 -7.69 7.15 -9.82
C LEU A 59 -6.58 7.10 -10.86
N LYS A 60 -5.40 7.63 -10.50
CA LYS A 60 -4.16 7.48 -11.26
C LYS A 60 -3.23 6.56 -10.49
N ILE A 61 -2.74 5.51 -11.13
CA ILE A 61 -2.04 4.41 -10.48
C ILE A 61 -1.03 3.79 -11.46
N THR A 62 0.10 3.27 -10.99
CA THR A 62 1.09 2.64 -11.87
C THR A 62 0.61 1.26 -12.33
N ASN A 63 1.08 0.79 -13.49
CA ASN A 63 0.64 -0.47 -14.10
C ASN A 63 0.68 -1.69 -13.15
N LYS A 64 1.75 -1.77 -12.34
CA LYS A 64 2.03 -2.92 -11.46
C LYS A 64 1.61 -2.69 -10.00
N HIS A 65 0.85 -1.65 -9.70
CA HIS A 65 0.30 -1.47 -8.37
C HIS A 65 -0.91 -2.38 -8.17
N PHE A 66 -1.11 -2.87 -6.95
CA PHE A 66 -2.25 -3.74 -6.65
C PHE A 66 -3.53 -2.95 -6.39
N ILE A 67 -4.62 -3.41 -6.98
CA ILE A 67 -5.96 -2.85 -6.82
C ILE A 67 -7.02 -3.95 -6.72
N TYR A 68 -8.09 -3.67 -5.99
CA TYR A 68 -9.22 -4.58 -5.86
C TYR A 68 -10.22 -4.37 -7.01
N LYS A 69 -10.40 -5.43 -7.80
CA LYS A 69 -11.30 -5.49 -8.94
C LYS A 69 -12.38 -6.55 -8.71
N THR A 70 -13.57 -6.33 -9.24
CA THR A 70 -14.65 -7.32 -9.30
C THR A 70 -15.53 -7.11 -10.54
N THR A 71 -16.45 -8.05 -10.80
CA THR A 71 -17.52 -7.86 -11.78
C THR A 71 -18.62 -7.01 -11.15
N CYS A 72 -19.17 -6.06 -11.90
CA CYS A 72 -20.26 -5.22 -11.43
C CYS A 72 -21.54 -6.03 -11.15
N ASP A 73 -22.08 -5.91 -9.95
CA ASP A 73 -23.40 -6.45 -9.59
C ASP A 73 -24.35 -5.33 -9.16
N SER A 74 -25.32 -5.04 -10.02
CA SER A 74 -26.34 -4.00 -9.83
C SER A 74 -27.23 -4.24 -8.59
N ASN A 75 -27.28 -5.48 -8.07
CA ASN A 75 -28.11 -5.84 -6.92
C ASN A 75 -27.39 -5.60 -5.59
N LEU A 76 -26.06 -5.45 -5.60
CA LEU A 76 -25.25 -5.18 -4.40
C LEU A 76 -25.31 -3.69 -4.03
N LYS A 77 -26.22 -3.36 -3.11
CA LYS A 77 -26.37 -1.98 -2.61
C LYS A 77 -25.29 -1.55 -1.61
N SER A 78 -24.68 -2.51 -0.91
CA SER A 78 -23.63 -2.27 0.09
C SER A 78 -22.73 -3.48 0.14
N ILE A 79 -21.44 -3.23 0.27
CA ILE A 79 -20.41 -4.25 0.34
C ILE A 79 -19.73 -4.14 1.69
N SER A 80 -19.45 -5.29 2.31
CA SER A 80 -18.64 -5.35 3.52
C SER A 80 -17.16 -5.47 3.18
N ILE A 81 -16.28 -5.13 4.11
CA ILE A 81 -14.84 -5.21 3.84
C ILE A 81 -14.39 -6.66 3.60
N GLU A 82 -15.10 -7.62 4.19
CA GLU A 82 -14.90 -9.06 4.02
C GLU A 82 -15.20 -9.55 2.59
N ASP A 83 -15.94 -8.78 1.80
CA ASP A 83 -16.22 -9.08 0.39
C ASP A 83 -15.12 -8.58 -0.56
N LEU A 84 -14.07 -7.92 -0.03
CA LEU A 84 -12.89 -7.61 -0.84
C LEU A 84 -12.19 -8.91 -1.24
N PRO A 85 -11.77 -9.04 -2.52
CA PRO A 85 -11.02 -10.20 -2.96
C PRO A 85 -9.76 -10.37 -2.10
N ILE A 86 -9.48 -11.60 -1.68
CA ILE A 86 -8.28 -11.93 -0.89
C ILE A 86 -7.02 -11.49 -1.63
N GLN A 87 -7.01 -11.66 -2.96
CA GLN A 87 -5.88 -11.32 -3.81
C GLN A 87 -6.24 -10.13 -4.72
N PRO A 88 -5.58 -8.96 -4.53
CA PRO A 88 -5.71 -7.87 -5.48
C PRO A 88 -5.00 -8.21 -6.81
N VAL A 89 -5.34 -7.48 -7.86
CA VAL A 89 -4.75 -7.64 -9.20
C VAL A 89 -3.87 -6.45 -9.55
N TYR A 90 -2.94 -6.61 -10.49
CA TYR A 90 -2.24 -5.46 -11.05
C TYR A 90 -3.22 -4.51 -11.74
N ALA A 91 -3.01 -3.20 -11.58
CA ALA A 91 -3.85 -2.19 -12.18
C ALA A 91 -4.01 -2.35 -13.70
N GLU A 92 -2.96 -2.80 -14.42
CA GLU A 92 -3.05 -3.05 -15.87
C GLU A 92 -4.09 -4.11 -16.27
N LYS A 93 -4.51 -5.00 -15.34
CA LYS A 93 -5.51 -6.05 -15.55
C LYS A 93 -6.95 -5.61 -15.31
N VAL A 94 -7.15 -4.37 -14.87
CA VAL A 94 -8.47 -3.74 -14.81
C VAL A 94 -8.84 -3.24 -16.19
N GLU A 95 -9.99 -3.63 -16.70
CA GLU A 95 -10.53 -3.23 -17.98
C GLU A 95 -11.78 -2.36 -17.82
N VAL A 96 -12.20 -1.73 -18.92
CA VAL A 96 -13.52 -1.08 -18.98
C VAL A 96 -14.60 -2.14 -18.72
N ASP A 97 -15.67 -1.72 -18.05
CA ASP A 97 -16.76 -2.56 -17.53
C ASP A 97 -16.46 -3.42 -16.31
N ASP A 98 -15.20 -3.47 -15.84
CA ASP A 98 -14.92 -3.95 -14.48
C ASP A 98 -15.41 -2.96 -13.42
N CYS A 99 -15.58 -3.44 -12.19
CA CYS A 99 -15.92 -2.61 -11.04
C CYS A 99 -14.75 -2.51 -10.04
N LEU A 100 -14.56 -1.29 -9.52
CA LEU A 100 -13.66 -1.03 -8.40
C LEU A 100 -14.46 -0.74 -7.14
N TYR A 101 -13.84 -1.00 -5.99
CA TYR A 101 -14.43 -0.74 -4.68
C TYR A 101 -14.25 0.73 -4.29
N VAL A 102 -15.36 1.39 -3.97
CA VAL A 102 -15.39 2.81 -3.61
C VAL A 102 -16.04 3.00 -2.25
N VAL A 103 -15.64 4.06 -1.56
CA VAL A 103 -16.17 4.41 -0.24
C VAL A 103 -17.12 5.60 -0.39
N ASP A 104 -18.30 5.52 0.22
CA ASP A 104 -19.18 6.67 0.34
C ASP A 104 -18.65 7.63 1.41
N LYS A 105 -18.14 8.74 0.91
CA LYS A 105 -17.46 9.79 1.66
C LYS A 105 -18.41 10.58 2.58
N TYR A 106 -19.72 10.57 2.30
CA TYR A 106 -20.74 11.30 3.07
C TYR A 106 -21.43 10.43 4.12
N ASN A 107 -21.22 9.12 4.07
CA ASN A 107 -21.74 8.19 5.05
C ASN A 107 -20.82 8.11 6.27
N LYS A 108 -21.35 8.36 7.48
CA LYS A 108 -20.59 8.27 8.73
C LYS A 108 -19.95 6.90 8.98
N ASN A 109 -20.50 5.84 8.37
CA ASN A 109 -20.01 4.47 8.51
C ASN A 109 -19.09 4.04 7.36
N TYR A 110 -18.74 4.94 6.43
CA TYR A 110 -17.88 4.65 5.29
C TYR A 110 -18.33 3.41 4.49
N LYS A 111 -19.65 3.35 4.19
CA LYS A 111 -20.21 2.24 3.41
C LYS A 111 -19.45 2.08 2.10
N MET A 112 -19.11 0.84 1.79
CA MET A 112 -18.42 0.50 0.55
C MET A 112 -19.44 0.07 -0.51
N SER A 113 -19.18 0.43 -1.75
CA SER A 113 -19.96 0.02 -2.92
C SER A 113 -19.03 -0.26 -4.10
N GLN A 114 -19.59 -0.73 -5.21
CA GLN A 114 -18.87 -0.89 -6.47
C GLN A 114 -19.08 0.35 -7.32
N SER A 115 -18.15 0.63 -8.22
CA SER A 115 -18.37 1.58 -9.29
C SER A 115 -17.63 1.15 -10.55
N LYS A 116 -18.35 1.14 -11.65
CA LYS A 116 -17.86 0.65 -12.93
C LYS A 116 -16.82 1.56 -13.53
N VAL A 117 -15.76 0.97 -14.07
CA VAL A 117 -14.75 1.65 -14.89
C VAL A 117 -15.36 1.96 -16.25
N VAL A 118 -15.55 3.24 -16.54
CA VAL A 118 -16.08 3.71 -17.83
C VAL A 118 -14.97 4.16 -18.78
N LYS A 119 -13.77 4.39 -18.26
CA LYS A 119 -12.60 4.78 -19.05
C LYS A 119 -11.30 4.33 -18.41
N LYS A 120 -10.40 3.79 -19.22
CA LYS A 120 -9.00 3.47 -18.91
C LYS A 120 -8.11 4.20 -19.91
N GLU A 121 -7.24 5.07 -19.43
CA GLU A 121 -6.31 5.84 -20.27
C GLU A 121 -4.90 5.82 -19.67
N HIS A 122 -3.86 5.86 -20.52
CA HIS A 122 -2.49 6.04 -20.05
C HIS A 122 -2.14 7.53 -20.05
N VAL A 123 -1.56 7.99 -18.95
CA VAL A 123 -1.10 9.38 -18.77
C VAL A 123 0.34 9.40 -18.30
N TYR A 124 1.13 10.34 -18.82
CA TYR A 124 2.51 10.54 -18.40
C TYR A 124 2.60 11.82 -17.56
N GLU A 125 2.80 11.66 -16.26
CA GLU A 125 2.72 12.76 -15.30
C GLU A 125 3.87 12.76 -14.32
N LYS A 126 4.11 13.92 -13.71
CA LYS A 126 5.17 14.14 -12.73
C LYS A 126 4.68 13.83 -11.31
N GLY A 127 5.52 13.14 -10.54
CA GLY A 127 5.30 12.83 -9.12
C GLY A 127 4.87 11.38 -8.91
N LEU A 128 5.73 10.57 -8.29
CA LEU A 128 5.44 9.19 -7.90
C LEU A 128 5.47 9.05 -6.38
N TYR A 129 4.35 8.60 -5.82
CA TYR A 129 4.12 8.51 -4.38
C TYR A 129 3.51 7.15 -4.05
N ALA A 130 4.15 6.41 -3.16
CA ALA A 130 3.70 5.10 -2.68
C ALA A 130 3.85 5.05 -1.15
N PRO A 131 2.85 5.54 -0.41
CA PRO A 131 2.86 5.44 1.05
C PRO A 131 2.55 4.00 1.48
N MET A 132 3.07 3.60 2.63
CA MET A 132 2.73 2.37 3.31
C MET A 132 1.95 2.70 4.58
N THR A 133 0.84 2.01 4.78
CA THR A 133 -0.01 2.10 5.98
C THR A 133 0.08 0.80 6.79
N VAL A 134 -0.22 0.82 8.09
CA VAL A 134 -0.18 -0.40 8.92
C VAL A 134 -1.16 -1.49 8.46
N THR A 135 -2.34 -1.12 7.96
CA THR A 135 -3.32 -2.05 7.36
C THR A 135 -2.89 -2.60 6.00
N SER A 136 -1.85 -2.01 5.41
CA SER A 136 -1.36 -2.28 4.05
C SER A 136 -2.33 -1.98 2.90
N ASP A 137 -3.35 -1.17 3.17
CA ASP A 137 -4.33 -0.72 2.19
C ASP A 137 -4.59 0.78 2.41
N ILE A 138 -5.15 1.46 1.41
CA ILE A 138 -5.39 2.89 1.49
C ILE A 138 -6.57 3.29 0.62
N VAL A 139 -7.32 4.29 1.07
CA VAL A 139 -8.36 4.93 0.26
C VAL A 139 -7.81 6.17 -0.41
N VAL A 140 -7.73 6.15 -1.74
CA VAL A 140 -7.27 7.28 -2.56
C VAL A 140 -8.38 7.71 -3.49
N ASN A 141 -8.75 8.99 -3.44
CA ASN A 141 -9.88 9.55 -4.18
C ASN A 141 -11.17 8.71 -3.98
N ASP A 142 -11.39 8.29 -2.74
CA ASP A 142 -12.52 7.43 -2.33
C ASP A 142 -12.55 6.05 -3.02
N ILE A 143 -11.42 5.57 -3.56
CA ILE A 143 -11.24 4.24 -4.17
C ILE A 143 -10.26 3.43 -3.33
N VAL A 144 -10.58 2.16 -3.06
CA VAL A 144 -9.74 1.26 -2.26
C VAL A 144 -8.59 0.72 -3.11
N ALA A 145 -7.35 0.91 -2.65
CA ALA A 145 -6.14 0.38 -3.27
C ALA A 145 -5.27 -0.32 -2.22
N SER A 146 -4.38 -1.21 -2.67
CA SER A 146 -3.45 -1.89 -1.78
C SER A 146 -2.11 -1.18 -1.77
N CYS A 147 -1.50 -0.99 -0.59
CA CYS A 147 -0.16 -0.42 -0.47
C CYS A 147 0.95 -1.43 -0.84
N TYR A 148 0.61 -2.72 -1.00
CA TYR A 148 1.55 -3.75 -1.41
C TYR A 148 1.88 -3.71 -2.91
N ASN A 149 3.10 -4.10 -3.28
CA ASN A 149 3.56 -4.17 -4.68
C ASN A 149 4.13 -5.55 -5.09
N ILE A 150 4.19 -6.56 -4.22
CA ILE A 150 4.76 -7.90 -4.54
C ILE A 150 3.94 -9.01 -3.86
N ILE A 151 3.50 -10.00 -4.64
CA ILE A 151 2.90 -11.25 -4.13
C ILE A 151 4.01 -12.09 -3.50
N ASN A 152 4.06 -12.18 -2.16
CA ASN A 152 4.02 -13.47 -1.43
C ASN A 152 4.08 -13.28 0.11
N HIS A 153 3.21 -14.06 0.77
CA HIS A 153 3.03 -14.29 2.22
C HIS A 153 3.07 -13.05 3.15
N ARG A 154 1.89 -12.45 3.31
CA ARG A 154 1.49 -11.47 4.34
C ARG A 154 2.09 -11.77 5.71
N GLU A 155 2.12 -13.04 6.12
CA GLU A 155 2.66 -13.45 7.43
C GLU A 155 4.20 -13.43 7.49
N MET A 156 4.89 -13.72 6.37
CA MET A 156 6.34 -13.90 6.36
C MET A 156 7.07 -12.55 6.48
N GLN A 157 6.58 -11.53 5.79
CA GLN A 157 7.19 -10.20 5.83
C GLN A 157 6.93 -9.49 7.16
N PHE A 158 5.68 -9.53 7.66
CA PHE A 158 5.36 -9.00 8.99
C PHE A 158 6.15 -9.71 10.08
N SER A 159 6.23 -11.05 10.04
CA SER A 159 7.07 -11.82 10.96
C SER A 159 8.54 -11.44 10.83
N PHE A 160 9.08 -11.31 9.61
CA PHE A 160 10.47 -10.93 9.39
C PHE A 160 10.78 -9.54 9.98
N PHE A 161 10.03 -8.51 9.61
CA PHE A 161 10.28 -7.16 10.11
C PHE A 161 10.04 -7.03 11.62
N HIS A 162 9.04 -7.74 12.17
CA HIS A 162 8.81 -7.79 13.60
C HIS A 162 9.98 -8.46 14.33
N ASN A 163 10.45 -9.62 13.85
CA ASN A 163 11.56 -10.34 14.46
C ASN A 163 12.88 -9.58 14.34
N VAL A 164 13.15 -8.92 13.20
CA VAL A 164 14.33 -8.07 13.01
C VAL A 164 14.29 -6.87 13.96
N LYS A 165 13.17 -6.14 14.04
CA LYS A 165 13.02 -5.02 14.98
C LYS A 165 13.15 -5.48 16.44
N LYS A 166 12.55 -6.63 16.79
CA LYS A 166 12.62 -7.22 18.12
C LYS A 166 14.04 -7.66 18.48
N LEU A 167 14.77 -8.29 17.57
CA LEU A 167 16.16 -8.68 17.74
C LEU A 167 17.07 -7.45 17.86
N ALA A 168 16.84 -6.41 17.05
CA ALA A 168 17.55 -5.14 17.14
C ALA A 168 17.25 -4.36 18.43
N SER A 169 16.05 -4.53 19.01
CA SER A 169 15.72 -3.96 20.33
C SER A 169 16.28 -4.80 21.47
N TRP A 170 16.27 -6.14 21.35
CA TRP A 170 16.82 -7.06 22.34
C TRP A 170 18.33 -6.94 22.46
N SER A 171 19.04 -6.84 21.33
CA SER A 171 20.48 -6.55 21.32
C SER A 171 20.78 -5.21 22.00
N ARG A 172 20.03 -4.15 21.71
CA ARG A 172 20.17 -2.86 22.44
C ARG A 172 19.86 -2.95 23.94
N LEU A 173 19.00 -3.87 24.36
CA LEU A 173 18.62 -4.05 25.78
C LEU A 173 19.61 -4.91 26.56
N LEU A 174 20.25 -5.87 25.89
CA LEU A 174 21.29 -6.73 26.46
C LEU A 174 22.67 -6.07 26.45
N TYR A 175 22.93 -5.19 25.49
CA TYR A 175 24.21 -4.49 25.28
C TYR A 175 24.03 -2.98 25.46
N GLY A 176 23.46 -2.55 26.59
CA GLY A 176 23.33 -1.13 26.93
C GLY A 176 24.65 -0.37 26.74
N GLU A 177 24.58 0.92 26.39
CA GLU A 177 25.69 1.83 26.07
C GLU A 177 27.07 1.37 26.58
N THR A 178 27.82 0.63 25.76
CA THR A 178 29.25 0.39 26.02
C THR A 178 30.05 1.06 24.93
N ASN A 179 30.77 2.12 25.32
CA ASN A 179 31.95 2.58 24.62
C ASN A 179 33.01 1.49 24.74
N GLU A 180 33.09 0.58 23.79
CA GLU A 180 34.31 -0.18 23.44
C GLU A 180 34.03 -1.01 22.19
N ASP A 181 34.97 -0.97 21.25
CA ASP A 181 34.88 -1.41 19.87
C ASP A 181 34.43 -2.87 19.72
N LEU A 182 33.12 -3.09 19.56
CA LEU A 182 32.60 -4.33 19.00
C LEU A 182 32.66 -4.19 17.48
N ASP A 183 33.68 -4.79 16.88
CA ASP A 183 33.92 -4.77 15.44
C ASP A 183 32.68 -5.26 14.67
N ILE A 184 31.96 -4.27 14.15
CA ILE A 184 30.80 -4.34 13.26
C ILE A 184 30.97 -5.29 12.05
N PRO A 185 32.19 -5.56 11.50
CA PRO A 185 32.36 -6.45 10.36
C PRO A 185 31.77 -7.86 10.54
N LEU A 186 31.86 -8.46 11.74
CA LEU A 186 31.45 -9.86 11.97
C LEU A 186 29.92 -10.04 11.93
N ALA A 187 29.17 -9.08 12.47
CA ALA A 187 27.71 -9.11 12.42
C ALA A 187 27.20 -8.80 11.00
N THR A 188 27.88 -7.91 10.27
CA THR A 188 27.54 -7.62 8.87
C THR A 188 27.84 -8.78 7.94
N SER A 189 28.97 -9.48 8.10
CA SER A 189 29.30 -10.62 7.25
C SER A 189 28.32 -11.77 7.46
N PHE A 190 27.96 -12.07 8.71
CA PHE A 190 26.96 -13.09 9.01
C PHE A 190 25.58 -12.76 8.42
N LEU A 191 25.15 -11.50 8.52
CA LEU A 191 23.89 -11.07 7.91
C LEU A 191 23.96 -11.08 6.38
N VAL A 192 25.09 -10.71 5.78
CA VAL A 192 25.31 -10.77 4.34
C VAL A 192 25.31 -12.22 3.84
N ASP A 193 25.95 -13.14 4.55
CA ASP A 193 25.98 -14.57 4.23
C ASP A 193 24.58 -15.19 4.36
N LEU A 194 23.83 -14.82 5.39
CA LEU A 194 22.45 -15.25 5.58
C LEU A 194 21.53 -14.70 4.47
N LEU A 195 21.73 -13.45 4.06
CA LEU A 195 20.99 -12.84 2.95
C LEU A 195 21.33 -13.52 1.62
N GLN A 196 22.60 -13.89 1.38
CA GLN A 196 23.02 -14.63 0.19
C GLN A 196 22.44 -16.05 0.14
N TYR A 197 22.21 -16.68 1.29
CA TYR A 197 21.60 -18.00 1.35
C TYR A 197 20.08 -18.00 1.09
N ILE A 198 19.40 -16.90 1.45
CA ILE A 198 17.94 -16.77 1.33
C ILE A 198 17.51 -16.14 0.00
N LEU A 199 18.40 -15.40 -0.67
CA LEU A 199 18.13 -14.82 -1.99
C LEU A 199 18.40 -15.87 -3.11
N PRO A 200 17.46 -16.14 -4.02
CA PRO A 200 17.70 -17.04 -5.15
C PRO A 200 18.70 -16.41 -6.14
N ASN A 201 19.63 -17.22 -6.66
CA ASN A 201 20.76 -16.88 -7.56
C ASN A 201 20.38 -16.20 -8.91
N SER A 202 19.65 -15.10 -8.90
CA SER A 202 19.24 -14.38 -10.13
C SER A 202 19.51 -12.87 -10.09
N ILE A 203 20.25 -12.37 -9.09
CA ILE A 203 20.65 -10.96 -9.03
C ILE A 203 22.11 -10.84 -8.57
N ILE A 204 23.03 -11.38 -9.36
CA ILE A 204 24.43 -10.91 -9.40
C ILE A 204 24.84 -10.93 -10.88
N PRO A 205 25.01 -9.79 -11.57
CA PRO A 205 25.80 -9.77 -12.79
C PRO A 205 27.26 -10.02 -12.41
N SER A 206 27.88 -10.95 -13.14
CA SER A 206 29.30 -11.30 -13.09
C SER A 206 30.24 -10.11 -13.03
#